data_AF-A0A956GHJ0-F1
#
_entry.id   AF-A0A956GHJ0-F1
#
_cell.length_a   1.000
_cell.length_b   1.000
_cell.length_c   1.000
_cell.angle_alpha   90.00
_cell.angle_beta   90.00
_cell.angle_gamma   90.00
#
_symmetry.space_group_name_H-M   'P 1'
#
loop_
_entity.id
_entity.type
_entity.pdbx_description
1 polymer ?
#
loop_
_entity_poly.entity_id
_entity_poly.type
_entity_poly.pdbx_seq_one_letter_code
_entity_poly.pdbx_strand_id
1 'polypeptide(L)'
;MSRTTAPRQAKIVLTLLLLSALSWSPALAAPTHDRAIERQRADLRKTNYGSRPFQTTQIFLGRQFMERMLNMPSQQHLMDAGSGGHSELLTGHIVLRLRAGVSPAKTTALGIEKPDPRGLALLQKLNPQHQHLWGKFIEAYERGEIAPVHLMADQYGPFSYTDKPHKIIAAEGHLLAPGGALFTHVTSSPTKTKAMTQIVDRSGRDVTMAWFNAIEGLRVIHDQAVQQGDLKIQQVGLERVGDGPIVAPKLTVEQFSDGHPPARRLLWDAN
;
A
#
# COMPACT_ATOMS: atom_id res chain seq x y z
N MET A 1 -28.09 87.00 -24.01
CA MET A 1 -26.67 87.40 -24.12
C MET A 1 -25.84 86.48 -23.26
N SER A 2 -24.80 85.93 -23.88
CA SER A 2 -23.80 85.01 -23.32
C SER A 2 -23.13 85.56 -22.04
N ARG A 3 -22.95 84.70 -21.03
CA ARG A 3 -21.62 84.42 -20.46
C ARG A 3 -21.60 83.10 -19.67
N THR A 4 -20.80 82.20 -20.24
CA THR A 4 -20.11 81.01 -19.72
C THR A 4 -19.35 81.23 -18.41
N THR A 5 -19.31 80.19 -17.56
CA THR A 5 -18.12 79.45 -17.02
C THR A 5 -18.56 78.69 -15.76
N ALA A 6 -18.71 77.37 -15.81
CA ALA A 6 -17.71 76.31 -15.51
C ALA A 6 -17.80 75.80 -14.04
N PRO A 7 -17.82 74.47 -13.82
CA PRO A 7 -18.13 73.87 -12.51
C PRO A 7 -16.92 73.83 -11.57
N ARG A 8 -17.18 74.01 -10.27
CA ARG A 8 -16.20 73.83 -9.18
C ARG A 8 -15.73 72.37 -9.13
N GLN A 9 -14.45 72.17 -9.45
CA GLN A 9 -13.74 70.92 -9.30
C GLN A 9 -13.61 70.51 -7.83
N ALA A 10 -13.96 69.26 -7.55
CA ALA A 10 -13.55 68.54 -6.35
C ALA A 10 -12.02 68.42 -6.32
N LYS A 11 -11.41 68.83 -5.21
CA LYS A 11 -10.04 68.44 -4.86
C LYS A 11 -10.13 67.35 -3.79
N ILE A 12 -10.31 66.11 -4.24
CA ILE A 12 -9.88 64.94 -3.48
C ILE A 12 -8.46 64.65 -3.96
N VAL A 13 -7.49 64.89 -3.07
CA VAL A 13 -6.09 64.52 -3.29
C VAL A 13 -6.01 63.00 -3.19
N LEU A 14 -5.96 62.36 -4.35
CA LEU A 14 -5.67 60.94 -4.49
C LEU A 14 -4.14 60.78 -4.43
N THR A 15 -3.61 60.52 -3.24
CA THR A 15 -2.23 60.04 -3.10
C THR A 15 -2.22 58.54 -3.41
N LEU A 16 -1.85 58.22 -4.66
CA LEU A 16 -1.41 56.89 -5.07
C LEU A 16 -0.09 56.57 -4.34
N LEU A 17 -0.15 55.66 -3.37
CA LEU A 17 0.99 54.87 -2.91
C LEU A 17 0.87 53.48 -3.52
N LEU A 18 1.39 53.36 -4.74
CA LEU A 18 1.66 52.08 -5.41
C LEU A 18 3.14 51.78 -5.22
N LEU A 19 3.44 50.49 -5.02
CA LEU A 19 4.75 49.84 -5.09
C LEU A 19 5.62 49.87 -3.82
N SER A 20 5.32 48.95 -2.89
CA SER A 20 6.28 47.92 -2.44
C SER A 20 5.65 47.00 -1.40
N ALA A 21 4.63 46.25 -1.80
CA ALA A 21 4.24 45.03 -1.11
C ALA A 21 4.19 43.93 -2.17
N LEU A 22 5.36 43.60 -2.71
CA LEU A 22 5.62 42.25 -3.18
C LEU A 22 5.55 41.38 -1.93
N SER A 23 4.34 40.96 -1.57
CA SER A 23 4.13 39.74 -0.82
C SER A 23 4.77 38.64 -1.66
N TRP A 24 6.03 38.35 -1.36
CA TRP A 24 6.54 36.99 -1.48
C TRP A 24 5.63 36.15 -0.59
N SER A 25 4.50 35.72 -1.14
CA SER A 25 4.01 34.40 -0.81
C SER A 25 5.19 33.49 -1.11
N PRO A 26 5.80 32.82 -0.12
CA PRO A 26 6.63 31.69 -0.48
C PRO A 26 5.66 30.80 -1.24
N ALA A 27 5.87 30.65 -2.54
CA ALA A 27 5.36 29.48 -3.24
C ALA A 27 5.75 28.34 -2.31
N LEU A 28 4.75 27.66 -1.74
CA LEU A 28 4.97 26.48 -0.93
C LEU A 28 5.77 25.55 -1.84
N ALA A 29 7.09 25.60 -1.68
CA ALA A 29 7.99 24.82 -2.49
C ALA A 29 7.52 23.40 -2.27
N ALA A 30 7.09 22.76 -3.36
CA ALA A 30 6.69 21.37 -3.33
C ALA A 30 7.78 20.64 -2.53
N PRO A 31 7.42 19.89 -1.48
CA PRO A 31 8.41 19.25 -0.64
C PRO A 31 9.38 18.51 -1.57
N THR A 32 10.67 18.79 -1.41
CA THR A 32 11.70 18.06 -2.15
C THR A 32 11.48 16.57 -1.92
N HIS A 33 11.72 15.76 -2.95
CA HIS A 33 11.51 14.31 -2.92
C HIS A 33 12.06 13.65 -1.63
N ASP A 34 13.20 14.14 -1.12
CA ASP A 34 13.81 13.66 0.13
C ASP A 34 13.04 14.05 1.40
N ARG A 35 12.42 15.24 1.46
CA ARG A 35 11.55 15.65 2.57
C ARG A 35 10.22 14.89 2.57
N ALA A 36 9.71 14.53 1.40
CA ALA A 36 8.54 13.66 1.27
C ALA A 36 8.85 12.24 1.78
N ILE A 37 10.04 11.70 1.49
CA ILE A 37 10.50 10.39 2.00
C ILE A 37 10.77 10.42 3.52
N GLU A 38 11.36 11.49 4.06
CA GLU A 38 11.55 11.62 5.51
C GLU A 38 10.24 11.82 6.26
N ARG A 39 9.30 12.60 5.70
CA ARG A 39 7.92 12.64 6.20
C ARG A 39 7.26 11.28 6.11
N GLN A 40 7.39 10.57 5.00
CA GLN A 40 6.87 9.21 4.86
C GLN A 40 7.47 8.26 5.88
N ARG A 41 8.76 8.35 6.24
CA ARG A 41 9.33 7.54 7.32
C ARG A 41 8.82 7.97 8.70
N ALA A 42 8.63 9.27 8.92
CA ALA A 42 8.06 9.81 10.16
C ALA A 42 6.55 9.51 10.28
N ASP A 43 5.84 9.43 9.16
CA ASP A 43 4.44 9.11 9.05
C ASP A 43 4.23 7.61 8.96
N LEU A 44 5.10 6.77 8.40
CA LEU A 44 5.08 5.30 8.57
C LEU A 44 5.29 4.88 10.04
N ARG A 45 5.90 5.75 10.85
CA ARG A 45 5.95 5.60 12.32
C ARG A 45 4.68 6.11 13.02
N LYS A 46 3.82 6.87 12.33
CA LYS A 46 2.51 7.38 12.82
C LYS A 46 1.31 6.75 12.10
N THR A 47 1.56 6.02 11.02
CA THR A 47 0.61 5.38 10.11
C THR A 47 0.75 3.91 10.36
N ASN A 48 -0.22 3.42 11.12
CA ASN A 48 -0.29 2.02 11.46
C ASN A 48 -0.56 1.22 10.19
N TYR A 49 0.17 0.13 9.98
CA TYR A 49 -0.33 -0.90 9.07
C TYR A 49 -1.67 -1.34 9.66
N GLY A 50 -2.77 -0.99 8.99
CA GLY A 50 -4.08 -1.14 9.58
C GLY A 50 -4.46 -2.60 9.63
N SER A 51 -4.51 -3.22 10.83
CA SER A 51 -5.21 -4.49 10.98
C SER A 51 -6.67 -4.28 10.57
N ARG A 52 -7.18 -5.15 9.69
CA ARG A 52 -8.56 -5.09 9.23
C ARG A 52 -9.32 -6.34 9.63
N PRO A 53 -10.65 -6.22 9.83
CA PRO A 53 -11.49 -7.36 10.09
C PRO A 53 -11.31 -8.40 8.99
N PHE A 54 -11.21 -9.67 9.41
CA PHE A 54 -11.10 -10.84 8.55
C PHE A 54 -12.08 -10.80 7.37
N GLN A 55 -13.29 -10.29 7.58
CA GLN A 55 -14.35 -10.15 6.58
C GLN A 55 -13.99 -9.21 5.43
N THR A 56 -13.20 -8.17 5.70
CA THR A 56 -12.77 -7.22 4.66
C THR A 56 -11.70 -7.82 3.75
N THR A 57 -10.93 -8.80 4.23
CA THR A 57 -9.87 -9.47 3.46
C THR A 57 -10.40 -10.02 2.14
N GLN A 58 -11.58 -10.64 2.15
CA GLN A 58 -12.18 -11.16 0.92
C GLN A 58 -12.47 -10.07 -0.12
N ILE A 59 -12.79 -8.85 0.33
CA ILE A 59 -13.11 -7.74 -0.58
C ILE A 59 -11.85 -7.22 -1.28
N PHE A 60 -10.71 -7.27 -0.59
CA PHE A 60 -9.45 -6.73 -1.11
C PHE A 60 -8.56 -7.78 -1.77
N LEU A 61 -8.48 -9.00 -1.22
CA LEU A 61 -7.63 -10.07 -1.73
C LEU A 61 -8.40 -11.14 -2.52
N GLY A 62 -9.73 -11.07 -2.51
CA GLY A 62 -10.58 -11.94 -3.31
C GLY A 62 -10.91 -13.28 -2.66
N ARG A 63 -11.88 -13.96 -3.28
CA ARG A 63 -12.34 -15.28 -2.83
C ARG A 63 -11.25 -16.34 -2.95
N GLN A 64 -10.43 -16.28 -3.99
CA GLN A 64 -9.37 -17.26 -4.23
C GLN A 64 -8.31 -17.25 -3.11
N PHE A 65 -7.95 -16.06 -2.58
CA PHE A 65 -7.09 -15.94 -1.41
C PHE A 65 -7.71 -16.64 -0.19
N MET A 66 -8.98 -16.35 0.11
CA MET A 66 -9.68 -16.94 1.25
C MET A 66 -9.76 -18.46 1.16
N GLU A 67 -10.05 -18.99 -0.03
CA GLU A 67 -10.09 -20.43 -0.28
C GLU A 67 -8.71 -21.08 -0.08
N ARG A 68 -7.64 -20.48 -0.60
CA ARG A 68 -6.27 -20.98 -0.40
C ARG A 68 -5.86 -20.94 1.07
N MET A 69 -6.17 -19.86 1.78
CA MET A 69 -5.86 -19.71 3.21
C MET A 69 -6.58 -20.77 4.06
N LEU A 70 -7.89 -20.93 3.89
CA LEU A 70 -8.69 -21.86 4.70
C LEU A 70 -8.34 -23.33 4.44
N ASN A 71 -7.92 -23.66 3.21
CA ASN A 71 -7.50 -25.00 2.83
C ASN A 71 -6.00 -25.27 3.02
N MET A 72 -5.25 -24.30 3.58
CA MET A 72 -3.81 -24.43 3.74
C MET A 72 -3.44 -25.61 4.68
N PRO A 73 -2.55 -26.54 4.26
CA PRO A 73 -2.00 -27.58 5.12
C PRO A 73 -1.22 -27.00 6.32
N SER A 74 -1.23 -27.70 7.45
CA SER A 74 -0.56 -27.23 8.68
C SER A 74 0.96 -27.05 8.52
N GLN A 75 1.59 -27.77 7.60
CA GLN A 75 3.02 -27.67 7.32
C GLN A 75 3.41 -26.44 6.49
N GLN A 76 2.44 -25.83 5.80
CA GLN A 76 2.66 -24.63 5.01
C GLN A 76 2.70 -23.38 5.88
N HIS A 77 3.09 -22.27 5.26
CA HIS A 77 3.35 -21.00 5.94
C HIS A 77 2.48 -19.89 5.35
N LEU A 78 1.62 -19.32 6.18
CA LEU A 78 0.82 -18.14 5.90
C LEU A 78 1.49 -16.91 6.51
N MET A 79 1.66 -15.84 5.73
CA MET A 79 2.20 -14.58 6.20
C MET A 79 1.22 -13.44 5.94
N ASP A 80 1.07 -12.56 6.93
CA ASP A 80 0.33 -11.30 6.81
C ASP A 80 1.33 -10.14 6.86
N ALA A 81 1.63 -9.58 5.68
CA ALA A 81 2.52 -8.44 5.50
C ALA A 81 1.70 -7.16 5.72
N GLY A 82 1.97 -6.47 6.82
CA GLY A 82 1.14 -5.34 7.28
C GLY A 82 0.08 -5.72 8.30
N SER A 83 0.34 -6.74 9.11
CA SER A 83 -0.57 -7.33 10.09
C SER A 83 -1.01 -6.38 11.23
N GLY A 84 -0.35 -5.22 11.39
CA GLY A 84 -0.51 -4.30 12.52
C GLY A 84 -0.28 -4.99 13.88
N GLY A 85 -0.59 -4.30 14.98
CA GLY A 85 -0.42 -4.87 16.33
C GLY A 85 -1.36 -6.05 16.68
N HIS A 86 -2.45 -6.26 15.93
CA HIS A 86 -3.53 -7.19 16.29
C HIS A 86 -3.62 -8.48 15.45
N SER A 87 -3.04 -8.51 14.24
CA SER A 87 -2.98 -9.74 13.43
C SER A 87 -4.34 -10.42 13.21
N GLU A 88 -5.37 -9.64 12.88
CA GLU A 88 -6.75 -10.11 12.81
C GLU A 88 -6.98 -11.20 11.76
N LEU A 89 -6.30 -11.10 10.61
CA LEU A 89 -6.35 -12.12 9.55
C LEU A 89 -5.87 -13.49 10.08
N LEU A 90 -4.69 -13.49 10.72
CA LEU A 90 -4.08 -14.69 11.26
C LEU A 90 -4.89 -15.26 12.42
N THR A 91 -5.45 -14.39 13.27
CA THR A 91 -6.37 -14.78 14.34
C THR A 91 -7.59 -15.49 13.77
N GLY A 92 -8.21 -14.92 12.73
CA GLY A 92 -9.36 -15.51 12.05
C GLY A 92 -9.04 -16.87 11.45
N HIS A 93 -7.92 -17.00 10.75
CA HIS A 93 -7.43 -18.28 10.22
C HIS A 93 -7.27 -19.34 11.32
N ILE A 94 -6.55 -19.02 12.39
CA ILE A 94 -6.28 -19.96 13.49
C ILE A 94 -7.58 -20.43 14.13
N VAL A 95 -8.48 -19.51 14.48
CA VAL A 95 -9.75 -19.83 15.14
C VAL A 95 -10.65 -20.69 14.25
N LEU A 96 -10.78 -20.35 12.97
CA LEU A 96 -11.62 -21.11 12.04
C LEU A 96 -11.10 -22.52 11.82
N ARG A 97 -9.78 -22.69 11.69
CA ARG A 97 -9.13 -24.00 11.54
C ARG A 97 -9.34 -24.88 12.76
N LEU A 98 -9.08 -24.33 13.96
CA LEU A 98 -9.28 -25.06 15.22
C LEU A 98 -10.74 -25.48 15.41
N ARG A 99 -11.71 -24.61 15.07
CA ARG A 99 -13.14 -24.95 15.12
C ARG A 99 -13.53 -26.06 14.15
N ALA A 100 -12.85 -26.16 13.02
CA ALA A 100 -13.03 -27.25 12.06
C ALA A 100 -12.30 -28.55 12.47
N GLY A 101 -11.62 -28.59 13.62
CA GLY A 101 -10.83 -29.74 14.05
C GLY A 101 -9.55 -29.94 13.23
N VAL A 102 -9.09 -28.90 12.52
CA VAL A 102 -7.90 -28.98 11.66
C VAL A 102 -6.79 -28.11 12.24
N SER A 103 -5.57 -28.66 12.33
CA SER A 103 -4.41 -27.88 12.77
C SER A 103 -4.18 -26.66 11.86
N PRO A 104 -3.94 -25.47 12.43
CA PRO A 104 -3.61 -24.28 11.64
C PRO A 104 -2.27 -24.44 10.94
N ALA A 105 -2.05 -23.63 9.91
CA ALA A 105 -0.75 -23.46 9.26
C ALA A 105 0.24 -22.74 10.18
N LYS A 106 1.54 -22.80 9.85
CA LYS A 106 2.52 -21.87 10.43
C LYS A 106 2.10 -20.45 10.04
N THR A 107 2.16 -19.50 10.96
CA THR A 107 1.72 -18.13 10.70
C THR A 107 2.77 -17.10 11.10
N THR A 108 3.02 -16.12 10.23
CA THR A 108 3.88 -14.97 10.55
C THR A 108 3.12 -13.67 10.34
N ALA A 109 2.99 -12.88 11.40
CA ALA A 109 2.61 -11.47 11.31
C ALA A 109 3.86 -10.65 11.07
N LEU A 110 3.82 -9.75 10.09
CA LEU A 110 4.87 -8.74 9.88
C LEU A 110 4.27 -7.34 10.02
N GLY A 111 4.88 -6.51 10.87
CA GLY A 111 4.48 -5.11 11.02
C GLY A 111 5.62 -4.22 11.53
N ILE A 112 5.40 -2.90 11.56
CA ILE A 112 6.35 -1.99 12.25
C ILE A 112 6.01 -1.89 13.74
N GLU A 113 4.72 -1.94 14.06
CA GLU A 113 4.21 -1.82 15.43
C GLU A 113 4.58 -3.03 16.29
N LYS A 114 4.87 -2.72 17.56
CA LYS A 114 4.99 -3.76 18.57
C LYS A 114 3.62 -4.42 18.80
N PRO A 115 3.52 -5.76 18.79
CA PRO A 115 2.25 -6.44 19.06
C PRO A 115 1.76 -6.21 20.48
N ASP A 116 0.44 -6.25 20.65
CA ASP A 116 -0.15 -6.35 21.99
C ASP A 116 0.33 -7.66 22.67
N PRO A 117 0.98 -7.59 23.84
CA PRO A 117 1.54 -8.77 24.48
C PRO A 117 0.51 -9.85 24.81
N ARG A 118 -0.74 -9.46 25.13
CA ARG A 118 -1.81 -10.41 25.47
C ARG A 118 -2.32 -11.11 24.22
N GLY A 119 -2.55 -10.36 23.15
CA GLY A 119 -2.92 -10.89 21.84
C GLY A 119 -1.87 -11.86 21.29
N LEU A 120 -0.59 -11.49 21.35
CA LEU A 120 0.51 -12.36 20.92
C LEU A 120 0.57 -13.65 21.74
N ALA A 121 0.51 -13.56 23.08
CA ALA A 121 0.54 -14.73 23.94
C ALA A 121 -0.64 -15.68 23.69
N LEU A 122 -1.82 -15.13 23.42
CA LEU A 122 -2.99 -15.92 23.04
C LEU A 122 -2.78 -16.62 21.69
N LEU A 123 -2.29 -15.91 20.67
CA LEU A 123 -2.02 -16.51 19.36
C LEU A 123 -0.97 -17.61 19.42
N GLN A 124 0.10 -17.41 20.18
CA GLN A 124 1.14 -18.43 20.40
C GLN A 124 0.62 -19.63 21.19
N LYS A 125 -0.32 -19.43 22.12
CA LYS A 125 -1.00 -20.54 22.81
C LYS A 125 -1.89 -21.35 21.86
N LEU A 126 -2.62 -20.69 20.97
CA LEU A 126 -3.52 -21.34 20.00
C LEU A 126 -2.76 -21.97 18.82
N ASN A 127 -1.62 -21.38 18.45
CA ASN A 127 -0.73 -21.85 17.41
C ASN A 127 0.73 -21.61 17.84
N PRO A 128 1.40 -22.61 18.45
CA PRO A 128 2.79 -22.49 18.88
C PRO A 128 3.79 -22.17 17.76
N GLN A 129 3.37 -22.34 16.50
CA GLN A 129 4.17 -22.00 15.32
C GLN A 129 3.94 -20.56 14.84
N HIS A 130 3.14 -19.76 15.57
CA HIS A 130 2.92 -18.36 15.26
C HIS A 130 4.13 -17.50 15.65
N GLN A 131 4.56 -16.65 14.71
CA GLN A 131 5.57 -15.63 14.92
C GLN A 131 5.01 -14.25 14.64
N HIS A 132 5.51 -13.25 15.36
CA HIS A 132 5.25 -11.85 15.08
C HIS A 132 6.57 -11.11 14.95
N LEU A 133 6.90 -10.73 13.73
CA LEU A 133 8.10 -9.98 13.38
C LEU A 133 7.73 -8.50 13.34
N TRP A 134 8.41 -7.69 14.15
CA TRP A 134 8.10 -6.28 14.28
C TRP A 134 9.33 -5.37 14.34
N GLY A 135 9.13 -4.08 14.05
CA GLY A 135 10.13 -3.03 14.18
C GLY A 135 11.07 -2.87 12.98
N LYS A 136 10.92 -3.68 11.93
CA LYS A 136 11.69 -3.60 10.68
C LYS A 136 10.76 -3.59 9.46
N PHE A 137 11.15 -2.89 8.40
CA PHE A 137 10.52 -3.03 7.10
C PHE A 137 10.90 -4.36 6.45
N ILE A 138 10.09 -4.87 5.52
CA ILE A 138 10.29 -6.18 4.89
C ILE A 138 11.64 -6.29 4.17
N GLU A 139 12.11 -5.18 3.58
CA GLU A 139 13.39 -5.11 2.87
C GLU A 139 14.61 -5.18 3.79
N ALA A 140 14.42 -5.06 5.10
CA ALA A 140 15.49 -5.12 6.10
C ALA A 140 15.67 -6.52 6.71
N TYR A 141 14.88 -7.51 6.27
CA TYR A 141 15.07 -8.89 6.68
C TYR A 141 16.07 -9.59 5.76
N GLU A 142 17.05 -10.24 6.36
CA GLU A 142 18.05 -11.05 5.69
C GLU A 142 17.49 -12.40 5.25
N ARG A 143 18.15 -13.02 4.28
CA ARG A 143 17.78 -14.33 3.77
C ARG A 143 17.82 -15.36 4.91
N GLY A 144 16.69 -16.00 5.18
CA GLY A 144 16.56 -17.01 6.23
C GLY A 144 16.05 -16.49 7.58
N GLU A 145 15.92 -15.16 7.77
CA GLU A 145 15.20 -14.62 8.96
C GLU A 145 13.71 -14.97 8.90
N ILE A 146 13.15 -15.08 7.70
CA ILE A 146 11.76 -15.47 7.45
C ILE A 146 11.75 -16.80 6.68
N ALA A 147 11.03 -17.78 7.21
CA ALA A 147 10.86 -19.08 6.55
C ALA A 147 10.07 -18.94 5.23
N PRO A 148 10.32 -19.79 4.22
CA PRO A 148 9.60 -19.71 2.93
C PRO A 148 8.08 -19.68 3.09
N VAL A 149 7.44 -18.74 2.40
CA VAL A 149 6.01 -18.42 2.54
C VAL A 149 5.21 -19.08 1.42
N HIS A 150 4.13 -19.77 1.78
CA HIS A 150 3.27 -20.45 0.81
C HIS A 150 2.07 -19.58 0.40
N LEU A 151 1.61 -18.72 1.30
CA LEU A 151 0.60 -17.70 1.01
C LEU A 151 0.93 -16.44 1.78
N MET A 152 1.01 -15.31 1.08
CA MET A 152 1.23 -13.99 1.64
C MET A 152 0.02 -13.10 1.36
N ALA A 153 -0.43 -12.38 2.36
CA ALA A 153 -1.37 -11.28 2.24
C ALA A 153 -0.62 -9.94 2.35
N ASP A 154 -0.81 -9.06 1.37
CA ASP A 154 -0.53 -7.63 1.47
C ASP A 154 -1.84 -6.88 1.17
N GLN A 155 -2.72 -6.83 2.18
CA GLN A 155 -3.98 -6.10 2.07
C GLN A 155 -3.74 -4.59 2.29
N TYR A 156 -2.90 -4.20 3.23
CA TYR A 156 -2.51 -2.79 3.43
C TYR A 156 -1.10 -2.78 3.99
N GLY A 157 -0.25 -3.60 3.39
CA GLY A 157 1.10 -3.88 3.82
C GLY A 157 2.14 -3.02 3.12
N PRO A 158 3.40 -3.49 3.06
CA PRO A 158 4.49 -2.76 2.47
C PRO A 158 4.20 -2.21 1.07
N PHE A 159 3.49 -2.95 0.21
CA PHE A 159 3.18 -2.54 -1.17
C PHE A 159 2.30 -1.29 -1.20
N SER A 160 1.34 -1.20 -0.28
CA SER A 160 0.38 -0.08 -0.19
C SER A 160 1.02 1.22 0.30
N TYR A 161 2.16 1.15 0.99
CA TYR A 161 2.73 2.26 1.75
C TYR A 161 4.12 2.74 1.28
N THR A 162 4.71 2.07 0.29
CA THR A 162 6.06 2.38 -0.22
C THR A 162 6.08 3.42 -1.34
N ASP A 163 7.21 4.12 -1.52
CA ASP A 163 7.50 4.89 -2.75
C ASP A 163 8.16 3.99 -3.83
N LYS A 164 8.55 2.77 -3.47
CA LYS A 164 9.29 1.81 -4.32
C LYS A 164 8.56 0.46 -4.40
N PRO A 165 7.35 0.41 -4.97
CA PRO A 165 6.54 -0.81 -5.06
C PRO A 165 7.26 -1.97 -5.78
N HIS A 166 8.08 -1.67 -6.78
CA HIS A 166 8.93 -2.66 -7.46
C HIS A 166 9.91 -3.37 -6.50
N LYS A 167 10.48 -2.66 -5.51
CA LYS A 167 11.37 -3.26 -4.52
C LYS A 167 10.61 -4.12 -3.52
N ILE A 168 9.43 -3.68 -3.11
CA ILE A 168 8.57 -4.45 -2.20
C ILE A 168 8.14 -5.76 -2.84
N ILE A 169 7.58 -5.71 -4.06
CA ILE A 169 7.13 -6.93 -4.74
C ILE A 169 8.28 -7.91 -4.96
N ALA A 170 9.48 -7.41 -5.28
CA ALA A 170 10.66 -8.27 -5.36
C ALA A 170 11.02 -8.89 -3.99
N ALA A 171 11.03 -8.10 -2.92
CA ALA A 171 11.31 -8.60 -1.57
C ALA A 171 10.28 -9.66 -1.12
N GLU A 172 8.99 -9.40 -1.31
CA GLU A 172 7.89 -10.33 -1.01
C GLU A 172 7.98 -11.60 -1.85
N GLY A 173 8.22 -11.46 -3.16
CA GLY A 173 8.40 -12.58 -4.08
C GLY A 173 9.58 -13.47 -3.70
N HIS A 174 10.67 -12.88 -3.20
CA HIS A 174 11.84 -13.64 -2.73
C HIS A 174 11.55 -14.48 -1.48
N LEU A 175 10.59 -14.07 -0.64
CA LEU A 175 10.15 -14.83 0.53
C LEU A 175 9.23 -15.99 0.19
N LEU A 176 8.58 -15.98 -0.99
CA LEU A 176 7.69 -17.06 -1.39
C LEU A 176 8.46 -18.36 -1.60
N ALA A 177 7.92 -19.48 -1.12
CA ALA A 177 8.34 -20.81 -1.54
C ALA A 177 8.05 -21.00 -3.04
N PRO A 178 8.70 -21.95 -3.74
CA PRO A 178 8.29 -22.34 -5.09
C PRO A 178 6.80 -22.71 -5.13
N GLY A 179 6.04 -22.09 -6.03
CA GLY A 179 4.57 -22.24 -6.10
C GLY A 179 3.79 -21.53 -4.98
N GLY A 180 4.48 -20.84 -4.07
CA GLY A 180 3.86 -19.93 -3.10
C GLY A 180 3.28 -18.70 -3.79
N ALA A 181 2.28 -18.08 -3.17
CA ALA A 181 1.56 -16.96 -3.76
C ALA A 181 1.48 -15.73 -2.85
N LEU A 182 1.60 -14.55 -3.44
CA LEU A 182 1.33 -13.25 -2.85
C LEU A 182 -0.01 -12.74 -3.38
N PHE A 183 -0.89 -12.28 -2.48
CA PHE A 183 -2.11 -11.57 -2.85
C PHE A 183 -2.04 -10.14 -2.34
N THR A 184 -2.29 -9.20 -3.25
CA THR A 184 -2.35 -7.77 -2.97
C THR A 184 -3.46 -7.11 -3.79
N HIS A 185 -3.55 -5.79 -3.73
CA HIS A 185 -4.51 -5.04 -4.51
C HIS A 185 -4.05 -3.65 -4.89
N VAL A 186 -4.71 -3.08 -5.90
CA VAL A 186 -4.56 -1.68 -6.30
C VAL A 186 -5.95 -1.04 -6.26
N THR A 187 -6.12 0.05 -5.51
CA THR A 187 -7.40 0.77 -5.45
C THR A 187 -7.35 2.07 -6.25
N SER A 188 -8.33 2.23 -7.13
CA SER A 188 -8.55 3.44 -7.90
C SER A 188 -9.96 3.98 -7.63
N SER A 189 -10.17 5.27 -7.90
CA SER A 189 -11.49 5.90 -7.80
C SER A 189 -11.68 6.88 -8.95
N PRO A 190 -12.87 6.92 -9.59
CA PRO A 190 -13.17 7.87 -10.67
C PRO A 190 -13.11 9.33 -10.21
N THR A 191 -13.43 9.59 -8.94
CA THR A 191 -13.54 10.95 -8.41
C THR A 191 -12.20 11.57 -7.99
N LYS A 192 -11.06 10.89 -8.23
CA LYS A 192 -9.67 11.26 -7.87
C LYS A 192 -9.40 11.55 -6.38
N THR A 193 -10.42 11.87 -5.59
CA THR A 193 -10.32 12.22 -4.17
C THR A 193 -10.16 11.00 -3.26
N LYS A 194 -10.36 9.78 -3.78
CA LYS A 194 -10.25 8.51 -3.02
C LYS A 194 -9.34 7.45 -3.67
N ALA A 195 -8.70 7.76 -4.80
CA ALA A 195 -7.82 6.78 -5.47
C ALA A 195 -6.54 6.62 -4.65
N MET A 196 -6.16 5.39 -4.26
CA MET A 196 -4.96 5.19 -3.43
C MET A 196 -3.75 4.80 -4.28
N THR A 197 -3.90 4.05 -5.37
CA THR A 197 -2.77 3.70 -6.24
C THR A 197 -3.23 3.59 -7.70
N GLN A 198 -2.50 4.25 -8.59
CA GLN A 198 -2.65 4.15 -10.04
C GLN A 198 -1.29 3.82 -10.66
N ILE A 199 -1.24 2.83 -11.55
CA ILE A 199 -0.06 2.52 -12.34
C ILE A 199 -0.37 2.85 -13.80
N VAL A 200 0.37 3.79 -14.36
CA VAL A 200 0.10 4.34 -15.69
C VAL A 200 1.33 4.38 -16.58
N ASP A 201 1.13 4.45 -17.89
CA ASP A 201 2.19 4.79 -18.84
C ASP A 201 2.31 6.31 -19.05
N ARG A 202 3.25 6.73 -19.91
CA ARG A 202 3.49 8.15 -20.26
C ARG A 202 2.28 8.84 -20.88
N SER A 203 1.38 8.09 -21.52
CA SER A 203 0.12 8.62 -22.08
C SER A 203 -1.01 8.69 -21.04
N GLY A 204 -0.73 8.23 -19.81
CA GLY A 204 -1.66 8.20 -18.70
C GLY A 204 -2.65 7.04 -18.73
N ARG A 205 -2.45 6.04 -19.61
CA ARG A 205 -3.28 4.83 -19.67
C ARG A 205 -2.97 3.94 -18.46
N ASP A 206 -4.00 3.29 -17.91
CA ASP A 206 -3.83 2.28 -16.86
C ASP A 206 -3.08 1.06 -17.43
N VAL A 207 -1.91 0.78 -16.86
CA VAL A 207 -1.04 -0.34 -17.22
C VAL A 207 -0.80 -1.28 -16.06
N THR A 208 -1.66 -1.25 -15.02
CA THR A 208 -1.52 -2.02 -13.79
C THR A 208 -1.25 -3.50 -14.07
N MET A 209 -2.10 -4.15 -14.88
CA MET A 209 -1.93 -5.57 -15.18
C MET A 209 -0.78 -5.84 -16.13
N ALA A 210 -0.48 -4.94 -17.06
CA ALA A 210 0.68 -5.09 -17.95
C ALA A 210 1.99 -5.04 -17.14
N TRP A 211 2.06 -4.17 -16.12
CA TRP A 211 3.19 -4.10 -15.21
C TRP A 211 3.34 -5.37 -14.36
N PHE A 212 2.24 -5.87 -13.77
CA PHE A 212 2.28 -7.13 -13.01
C PHE A 212 2.70 -8.33 -13.86
N ASN A 213 2.25 -8.40 -15.11
CA ASN A 213 2.66 -9.45 -16.05
C ASN A 213 4.12 -9.34 -16.51
N ALA A 214 4.75 -8.18 -16.35
CA ALA A 214 6.15 -7.94 -16.70
C ALA A 214 7.13 -8.24 -15.56
N ILE A 215 6.66 -8.71 -14.39
CA ILE A 215 7.53 -9.10 -13.28
C ILE A 215 8.14 -10.47 -13.57
N GLU A 216 9.46 -10.52 -13.65
CA GLU A 216 10.18 -11.78 -13.83
C GLU A 216 10.14 -12.63 -12.55
N GLY A 217 9.98 -13.95 -12.72
CA GLY A 217 9.93 -14.91 -11.61
C GLY A 217 8.60 -14.98 -10.87
N LEU A 218 7.63 -14.11 -11.19
CA LEU A 218 6.25 -14.20 -10.72
C LEU A 218 5.28 -14.35 -11.90
N ARG A 219 4.16 -15.03 -11.67
CA ARG A 219 3.06 -15.16 -12.64
C ARG A 219 1.76 -14.71 -12.02
N VAL A 220 0.98 -13.91 -12.76
CA VAL A 220 -0.38 -13.55 -12.36
C VAL A 220 -1.26 -14.80 -12.37
N ILE A 221 -1.84 -15.14 -11.22
CA ILE A 221 -2.77 -16.26 -11.02
C ILE A 221 -4.19 -15.80 -10.64
N HIS A 222 -4.34 -14.51 -10.33
CA HIS A 222 -5.61 -13.86 -10.02
C HIS A 222 -5.58 -12.42 -10.50
N ASP A 223 -6.65 -12.03 -11.18
CA ASP A 223 -6.92 -10.67 -11.65
C ASP A 223 -8.43 -10.50 -11.59
N GLN A 224 -8.90 -9.71 -10.63
CA GLN A 224 -10.32 -9.39 -10.52
C GLN A 224 -10.54 -7.95 -10.09
N ALA A 225 -11.24 -7.19 -10.93
CA ALA A 225 -11.76 -5.88 -10.57
C ALA A 225 -13.09 -6.03 -9.81
N VAL A 226 -13.17 -5.42 -8.64
CA VAL A 226 -14.37 -5.38 -7.80
C VAL A 226 -14.75 -3.92 -7.54
N GLN A 227 -16.02 -3.60 -7.68
CA GLN A 227 -16.57 -2.30 -7.32
C GLN A 227 -17.13 -2.33 -5.90
N GLN A 228 -16.67 -1.43 -5.04
CA GLN A 228 -17.18 -1.24 -3.69
C GLN A 228 -17.49 0.24 -3.43
N GLY A 229 -18.75 0.63 -3.62
CA GLY A 229 -19.14 2.04 -3.60
C GLY A 229 -18.41 2.81 -4.72
N ASP A 230 -17.62 3.83 -4.36
CA ASP A 230 -16.81 4.64 -5.31
C ASP A 230 -15.40 4.06 -5.57
N LEU A 231 -15.06 2.95 -4.93
CA LEU A 231 -13.74 2.32 -5.05
C LEU A 231 -13.79 1.20 -6.08
N LYS A 232 -12.88 1.27 -7.07
CA LYS A 232 -12.53 0.16 -7.92
C LYS A 232 -11.28 -0.50 -7.34
N ILE A 233 -11.44 -1.73 -6.85
CA ILE A 233 -10.39 -2.54 -6.25
C ILE A 233 -9.94 -3.56 -7.30
N GLN A 234 -8.71 -3.44 -7.75
CA GLN A 234 -8.06 -4.45 -8.58
C GLN A 234 -7.36 -5.44 -7.67
N GLN A 235 -7.95 -6.63 -7.48
CA GLN A 235 -7.37 -7.72 -6.73
C GLN A 235 -6.33 -8.43 -7.61
N VAL A 236 -5.16 -8.74 -7.06
CA VAL A 236 -4.05 -9.35 -7.80
C VAL A 236 -3.42 -10.47 -6.98
N GLY A 237 -3.24 -11.62 -7.62
CA GLY A 237 -2.52 -12.76 -7.07
C GLY A 237 -1.31 -13.09 -7.94
N LEU A 238 -0.13 -13.21 -7.33
CA LEU A 238 1.15 -13.49 -7.97
C LEU A 238 1.73 -14.79 -7.41
N GLU A 239 2.04 -15.75 -8.25
CA GLU A 239 2.66 -17.02 -7.85
C GLU A 239 4.13 -17.05 -8.26
N ARG A 240 4.99 -17.54 -7.37
CA ARG A 240 6.41 -17.70 -7.66
C ARG A 240 6.66 -18.82 -8.67
N VAL A 241 7.34 -18.47 -9.76
CA VAL A 241 7.73 -19.40 -10.84
C VAL A 241 9.22 -19.66 -10.77
N GLY A 242 9.58 -20.85 -10.29
CA GLY A 242 10.97 -21.31 -10.22
C GLY A 242 11.82 -20.64 -9.13
N ASP A 243 13.11 -20.93 -9.19
CA ASP A 243 14.10 -20.50 -8.19
C ASP A 243 14.93 -19.28 -8.63
N GLY A 244 14.61 -18.72 -9.79
CA GLY A 244 15.29 -17.55 -10.36
C GLY A 244 15.09 -16.26 -9.55
N PRO A 245 15.76 -15.18 -9.96
CA PRO A 245 15.57 -13.87 -9.35
C PRO A 245 14.14 -13.37 -9.59
N ILE A 246 13.64 -12.55 -8.65
CA ILE A 246 12.39 -11.81 -8.83
C ILE A 246 12.74 -10.39 -9.24
N VAL A 247 12.35 -9.99 -10.45
CA VAL A 247 12.69 -8.67 -11.00
C VAL A 247 11.41 -7.96 -11.41
N ALA A 248 11.00 -6.97 -10.60
CA ALA A 248 9.87 -6.12 -10.92
C ALA A 248 10.33 -4.87 -11.69
N PRO A 249 9.71 -4.53 -12.83
CA PRO A 249 10.06 -3.32 -13.57
C PRO A 249 9.92 -2.07 -12.69
N LYS A 250 10.87 -1.14 -12.82
CA LYS A 250 10.88 0.07 -12.00
C LYS A 250 9.63 0.91 -12.23
N LEU A 251 9.04 1.37 -11.13
CA LEU A 251 8.00 2.40 -11.12
C LEU A 251 8.56 3.71 -10.57
N THR A 252 8.21 4.81 -11.19
CA THR A 252 8.55 6.16 -10.75
C THR A 252 7.31 6.82 -10.15
N VAL A 253 7.45 7.46 -8.99
CA VAL A 253 6.34 8.18 -8.36
C VAL A 253 6.16 9.53 -9.07
N GLU A 254 5.02 9.74 -9.74
CA GLU A 254 4.64 11.04 -10.31
C GLU A 254 3.87 11.90 -9.32
N GLN A 255 2.99 11.28 -8.54
CA GLN A 255 2.17 11.97 -7.54
C GLN A 255 2.12 11.13 -6.27
N PHE A 256 2.20 11.81 -5.13
CA PHE A 256 2.08 11.22 -3.81
C PHE A 256 1.34 12.20 -2.91
N SER A 257 0.32 11.75 -2.21
CA SER A 257 -0.30 12.50 -1.12
C SER A 257 -0.50 11.61 0.10
N ASP A 258 -0.26 12.21 1.26
CA ASP A 258 -0.37 11.53 2.56
C ASP A 258 -1.79 10.94 2.75
N GLY A 259 -1.86 9.80 3.43
CA GLY A 259 -3.09 9.05 3.65
C GLY A 259 -2.85 7.66 4.27
N HIS A 260 -3.92 6.93 4.56
CA HIS A 260 -3.86 5.58 5.15
C HIS A 260 -4.76 4.59 4.40
N PRO A 261 -4.30 4.01 3.26
CA PRO A 261 -2.98 4.20 2.63
C PRO A 261 -2.86 5.53 1.85
N PRO A 262 -1.63 5.95 1.48
CA PRO A 262 -1.40 7.16 0.67
C PRO A 262 -2.01 7.05 -0.72
N ALA A 263 -2.32 8.19 -1.33
CA ALA A 263 -2.68 8.24 -2.75
C ALA A 263 -1.43 8.41 -3.61
N ARG A 264 -1.29 7.55 -4.62
CA ARG A 264 -0.10 7.45 -5.46
C ARG A 264 -0.45 7.32 -6.92
N ARG A 265 0.28 8.05 -7.76
CA ARG A 265 0.33 7.81 -9.21
C ARG A 265 1.75 7.40 -9.58
N LEU A 266 1.86 6.22 -10.15
CA LEU A 266 3.11 5.55 -10.48
C LEU A 266 3.23 5.44 -11.99
N LEU A 267 4.31 5.95 -12.54
CA LEU A 267 4.66 5.84 -13.94
C LEU A 267 5.49 4.57 -14.17
N TRP A 268 5.00 3.70 -15.05
CA TRP A 268 5.80 2.66 -15.67
C TRP A 268 6.30 3.14 -17.02
N ASP A 269 7.60 3.39 -17.08
CA ASP A 269 8.28 3.77 -18.30
C ASP A 269 8.97 2.54 -18.88
N ALA A 270 8.32 1.86 -19.82
CA ALA A 270 8.78 0.59 -20.40
C ALA A 270 9.98 0.76 -21.37
N ASN A 271 10.68 1.90 -21.30
CA ASN A 271 11.83 2.23 -22.15
C ASN A 271 13.16 1.77 -21.53
#